data_AF-A0A2L2TEP4-F1
#
_entry.id   AF-A0A2L2TEP4-F1
#
_cell.length_a   1.000
_cell.length_b   1.000
_cell.length_c   1.000
_cell.angle_alpha   90.00
_cell.angle_beta   90.00
_cell.angle_gamma   90.00
#
_symmetry.space_group_name_H-M   'P 1'
#
loop_
_entity.id
_entity.type
_entity.pdbx_description
1 polymer ?
#
loop_
_entity_poly.entity_id
_entity_poly.type
_entity_poly.pdbx_seq_one_letter_code
_entity_poly.pdbx_strand_id
1 'polypeptide(L)'
;MAKQNSSSSTSSEQTQNVVSQIGEYLLQAAQDWAQMTDALIESREVQQAVEDAHEQALSANHLSDLSTVVSMDIDISKLCKIRDLTAQFSQDVHQVWQKDPTYNGNAS
;
A
#
# COMPACT_ATOMS: atom_id res chain seq x y z
N MET A 1 17.94 1.59 56.08
CA MET A 1 16.66 1.50 55.35
C MET A 1 16.94 1.90 53.92
N ALA A 2 16.87 0.95 52.98
CA ALA A 2 17.29 1.12 51.59
C ALA A 2 16.23 1.89 50.79
N LYS A 3 16.68 2.84 49.96
CA LYS A 3 15.88 3.66 49.05
C LYS A 3 15.27 2.77 47.95
N GLN A 4 13.95 2.72 47.87
CA GLN A 4 13.22 2.23 46.70
C GLN A 4 13.37 3.26 45.56
N ASN A 5 14.04 2.86 44.48
CA ASN A 5 14.06 3.59 43.21
C ASN A 5 13.38 2.70 42.17
N SER A 6 12.06 2.85 42.01
CA SER A 6 11.24 2.02 41.11
C SER A 6 10.46 2.84 40.08
N SER A 7 10.77 4.13 39.92
CA SER A 7 10.00 5.04 39.05
C SER A 7 10.55 5.24 37.64
N SER A 8 11.69 4.61 37.28
CA SER A 8 12.32 4.78 35.96
C SER A 8 11.99 3.68 34.94
N SER A 9 11.55 2.51 35.40
CA SER A 9 11.32 1.34 34.54
C SER A 9 10.05 1.49 33.67
N THR A 10 8.98 2.02 34.26
CA THR A 10 7.64 2.10 33.62
C THR A 10 7.59 3.06 32.44
N SER A 11 8.32 4.18 32.50
CA SER A 11 8.29 5.21 31.46
C SER A 11 8.95 4.73 30.15
N SER A 12 10.03 3.95 30.25
CA SER A 12 10.72 3.41 29.07
C SER A 12 9.91 2.31 28.38
N GLU A 13 9.26 1.44 29.15
CA GLU A 13 8.39 0.37 28.64
C GLU A 13 7.13 0.95 27.97
N GLN A 14 6.53 2.00 28.56
CA GLN A 14 5.41 2.72 27.95
C GLN A 14 5.81 3.41 26.64
N THR A 15 7.01 4.00 26.57
CA THR A 15 7.50 4.64 25.33
C THR A 15 7.79 3.62 24.24
N GLN A 16 8.40 2.47 24.57
CA GLN A 16 8.60 1.36 23.63
C GLN A 16 7.28 0.76 23.14
N ASN A 17 6.26 0.71 24.00
CA ASN A 17 4.92 0.27 23.65
C ASN A 17 4.28 1.19 22.59
N VAL A 18 4.39 2.51 22.77
CA VAL A 18 3.87 3.49 21.79
C VAL A 18 4.58 3.40 20.44
N VAL A 19 5.92 3.29 20.42
CA VAL A 19 6.66 3.12 19.17
C VAL A 19 6.26 1.83 18.45
N SER A 20 6.08 0.75 19.20
CA SER A 20 5.60 -0.53 18.65
C SER A 20 4.20 -0.40 18.06
N GLN A 21 3.28 0.23 18.79
CA GLN A 21 1.93 0.50 18.30
C GLN A 21 1.94 1.34 17.01
N ILE A 22 2.76 2.39 16.94
CA ILE A 22 2.87 3.24 15.74
C ILE A 22 3.35 2.42 14.55
N GLY A 23 4.35 1.54 14.72
CA GLY A 23 4.81 0.68 13.63
C GLY A 23 3.74 -0.30 13.15
N GLU A 24 3.00 -0.93 14.06
CA GLU A 24 1.86 -1.78 13.71
C GLU A 24 0.75 -1.00 12.98
N TYR A 25 0.45 0.24 13.41
CA TYR A 25 -0.51 1.10 12.72
C TYR A 25 -0.06 1.45 11.30
N LEU A 26 1.22 1.77 11.11
CA LEU A 26 1.77 2.07 9.78
C LEU A 26 1.74 0.83 8.88
N LEU A 27 2.02 -0.35 9.44
CA LEU A 27 1.91 -1.63 8.73
C LEU A 27 0.48 -1.90 8.27
N GLN A 28 -0.49 -1.76 9.17
CA GLN A 28 -1.91 -1.94 8.85
C GLN A 28 -2.37 -0.94 7.79
N ALA A 29 -2.04 0.34 7.93
CA ALA A 29 -2.42 1.38 6.97
C ALA A 29 -1.85 1.10 5.57
N ALA A 30 -0.61 0.59 5.48
CA ALA A 30 -0.01 0.23 4.20
C ALA A 30 -0.72 -0.97 3.54
N GLN A 31 -1.15 -1.95 4.33
CA GLN A 31 -1.94 -3.09 3.84
C GLN A 31 -3.33 -2.67 3.39
N ASP A 32 -4.04 -1.87 4.18
CA ASP A 32 -5.38 -1.37 3.85
C ASP A 32 -5.34 -0.55 2.56
N TRP A 33 -4.30 0.28 2.39
CA TRP A 33 -4.15 1.08 1.17
C TRP A 33 -3.88 0.21 -0.07
N ALA A 34 -3.06 -0.84 0.05
CA ALA A 34 -2.84 -1.78 -1.04
C ALA A 34 -4.14 -2.52 -1.42
N GLN A 35 -4.88 -3.04 -0.43
CA GLN A 35 -6.15 -3.73 -0.69
C GLN A 35 -7.21 -2.81 -1.31
N MET A 36 -7.34 -1.59 -0.80
CA MET A 36 -8.27 -0.60 -1.35
C MET A 36 -7.93 -0.27 -2.81
N THR A 37 -6.65 -0.09 -3.11
CA THR A 37 -6.19 0.24 -4.46
C THR A 37 -6.43 -0.92 -5.43
N ASP A 38 -6.17 -2.15 -5.00
CA ASP A 38 -6.44 -3.36 -5.78
C ASP A 38 -7.94 -3.51 -6.10
N ALA A 39 -8.79 -3.38 -5.08
CA ALA A 39 -10.24 -3.48 -5.23
C ALA A 39 -10.85 -2.40 -6.13
N LEU A 40 -10.32 -1.17 -6.11
CA LEU A 40 -10.77 -0.09 -6.98
C LEU A 40 -10.41 -0.34 -8.45
N ILE A 41 -9.27 -0.95 -8.71
CA ILE A 41 -8.79 -1.20 -10.08
C ILE A 41 -9.45 -2.44 -10.67
N GLU A 42 -9.67 -3.47 -9.88
CA GLU A 42 -10.46 -4.65 -10.26
C GLU A 42 -11.97 -4.41 -10.20
N SER A 43 -12.40 -3.19 -9.85
CA SER A 43 -13.81 -2.87 -9.76
C SER A 43 -14.50 -3.03 -11.11
N ARG A 44 -15.73 -3.56 -11.04
CA ARG A 44 -16.60 -3.74 -12.21
C ARG A 44 -16.80 -2.43 -12.98
N GLU A 45 -16.74 -1.28 -12.30
CA GLU A 45 -16.90 0.05 -12.91
C GLU A 45 -15.77 0.38 -13.90
N VAL A 46 -14.52 0.03 -13.58
CA VAL A 46 -13.38 0.20 -14.49
C VAL A 46 -13.53 -0.73 -15.69
N GLN A 47 -13.94 -1.98 -15.47
CA GLN A 47 -14.10 -2.97 -16.53
C GLN A 47 -15.27 -2.63 -17.47
N GLN A 48 -16.38 -2.13 -16.92
CA GLN A 48 -17.54 -1.67 -17.66
C GLN A 48 -17.21 -0.45 -18.53
N ALA A 49 -16.41 0.50 -18.02
CA ALA A 49 -15.99 1.67 -18.80
C ALA A 49 -15.17 1.28 -20.04
N VAL A 50 -14.32 0.24 -19.93
CA VAL A 50 -13.56 -0.29 -21.07
C VAL A 50 -14.47 -0.94 -22.10
N GLU A 51 -15.41 -1.76 -21.64
CA GLU A 51 -16.39 -2.41 -22.51
C GLU A 51 -17.27 -1.38 -23.24
N ASP A 52 -17.79 -0.38 -22.53
CA ASP A 52 -18.62 0.70 -23.09
C ASP A 52 -17.85 1.52 -24.13
N ALA A 53 -16.57 1.83 -23.87
CA ALA A 53 -15.72 2.54 -24.81
C ALA A 53 -15.41 1.73 -26.07
N HIS A 54 -15.20 0.42 -25.90
CA HIS A 54 -14.99 -0.50 -27.02
C HIS A 54 -16.26 -0.65 -27.87
N GLU A 55 -17.45 -0.74 -27.26
CA GLU A 55 -18.74 -0.80 -27.95
C GLU A 55 -19.09 0.51 -28.68
N GLN A 56 -18.79 1.66 -28.09
CA GLN A 56 -18.92 2.97 -28.75
C GLN A 56 -17.99 3.11 -29.95
N ALA A 57 -16.72 2.72 -29.81
CA ALA A 57 -15.77 2.77 -30.93
C ALA A 57 -16.17 1.85 -32.09
N LEU A 58 -16.71 0.65 -31.77
CA LEU A 58 -17.17 -0.31 -32.77
C LEU A 58 -18.42 0.16 -33.53
N SER A 59 -19.32 0.86 -32.84
CA SER A 59 -20.57 1.38 -33.43
C SER A 59 -20.39 2.69 -34.23
N ALA A 60 -19.39 3.52 -33.88
CA ALA A 60 -19.18 4.84 -34.48
C ALA A 60 -18.24 4.88 -35.70
N ASN A 61 -17.40 3.86 -35.92
CA ASN A 61 -16.53 3.70 -37.11
C ASN A 61 -15.66 4.94 -37.45
N HIS A 62 -15.27 5.72 -36.43
CA HIS A 62 -14.50 6.95 -36.57
C HIS A 62 -13.14 6.85 -35.85
N LEU A 63 -12.07 7.18 -36.57
CA LEU A 63 -10.68 7.15 -36.09
C LEU A 63 -10.42 8.00 -34.83
N SER A 64 -11.27 9.00 -34.57
CA SER A 64 -11.17 9.85 -33.37
C SER A 64 -11.49 9.09 -32.09
N ASP A 65 -12.32 8.05 -32.16
CA ASP A 65 -12.70 7.22 -30.99
C ASP A 65 -11.63 6.17 -30.68
N LEU A 66 -10.83 5.76 -31.66
CA LEU A 66 -9.67 4.92 -31.42
C LEU A 66 -8.61 5.64 -30.55
N SER A 67 -8.48 6.97 -30.70
CA SER A 67 -7.65 7.79 -29.80
C SER A 67 -8.18 7.76 -28.36
N THR A 68 -9.50 7.69 -28.18
CA THR A 68 -10.15 7.59 -26.86
C THR A 68 -9.87 6.22 -26.24
N VAL A 69 -10.01 5.13 -26.99
CA VAL A 69 -9.69 3.77 -26.53
C VAL A 69 -8.22 3.67 -26.12
N VAL A 70 -7.29 4.18 -26.94
CA VAL A 70 -5.86 4.20 -26.61
C VAL A 70 -5.58 5.05 -25.35
N SER A 71 -6.30 6.16 -25.16
CA SER A 71 -6.18 6.96 -23.93
C SER A 71 -6.65 6.18 -22.69
N MET A 72 -7.73 5.41 -22.81
CA MET A 72 -8.22 4.56 -21.72
C MET A 72 -7.24 3.42 -21.40
N ASP A 73 -6.63 2.79 -22.40
CA ASP A 73 -5.57 1.79 -22.20
C ASP A 73 -4.37 2.37 -21.44
N ILE A 74 -3.99 3.62 -21.75
CA ILE A 74 -2.94 4.35 -21.04
C ILE A 74 -3.34 4.60 -19.58
N ASP A 75 -4.57 5.02 -19.33
CA ASP A 75 -5.03 5.32 -17.98
C ASP A 75 -5.17 4.06 -17.12
N ILE A 76 -5.63 2.94 -17.68
CA ILE A 76 -5.60 1.62 -17.04
C ILE A 76 -4.16 1.21 -16.72
N SER A 77 -3.24 1.42 -17.67
CA SER A 77 -1.82 1.12 -17.44
C SER A 77 -1.24 1.96 -16.29
N LYS A 78 -1.67 3.22 -16.13
CA LYS A 78 -1.28 4.05 -14.98
C LYS A 78 -1.87 3.52 -13.68
N LEU A 79 -3.15 3.11 -13.68
CA LEU A 79 -3.81 2.51 -12.53
C LEU A 79 -3.10 1.22 -12.08
N CYS A 80 -2.80 0.30 -13.01
CA CYS A 80 -2.02 -0.90 -12.71
C CYS A 80 -0.67 -0.57 -12.06
N LYS A 81 0.05 0.46 -12.55
CA LYS A 81 1.29 0.91 -11.91
C LYS A 81 1.07 1.42 -10.48
N ILE A 82 -0.03 2.12 -10.22
CA ILE A 82 -0.37 2.59 -8.87
C ILE A 82 -0.62 1.39 -7.95
N ARG A 83 -1.37 0.38 -8.40
CA ARG A 83 -1.55 -0.88 -7.65
C ARG A 83 -0.21 -1.51 -7.29
N ASP A 84 0.63 -1.71 -8.29
CA ASP A 84 1.91 -2.39 -8.11
C ASP A 84 2.82 -1.62 -7.12
N LEU A 85 2.81 -0.28 -7.19
CA LEU A 85 3.51 0.58 -6.22
C LEU A 85 2.94 0.47 -4.81
N THR A 86 1.62 0.43 -4.65
CA THR A 86 0.99 0.28 -3.32
C THR A 86 1.26 -1.10 -2.71
N ALA A 87 1.28 -2.16 -3.53
CA ALA A 87 1.65 -3.50 -3.10
C ALA A 87 3.13 -3.54 -2.65
N GLN A 88 4.04 -2.94 -3.44
CA GLN A 88 5.45 -2.84 -3.08
C GLN A 88 5.64 -2.04 -1.77
N PHE A 89 4.97 -0.90 -1.64
CA PHE A 89 5.02 -0.08 -0.43
C PHE A 89 4.57 -0.87 0.81
N SER A 90 3.47 -1.63 0.71
CA SER A 90 3.01 -2.49 1.81
C SER A 90 4.05 -3.54 2.21
N GLN A 91 4.69 -4.18 1.23
CA GLN A 91 5.77 -5.14 1.47
C GLN A 91 7.01 -4.48 2.08
N ASP A 92 7.39 -3.29 1.62
CA ASP A 92 8.53 -2.55 2.14
C ASP A 92 8.31 -2.15 3.60
N VAL A 93 7.12 -1.62 3.93
CA VAL A 93 6.74 -1.28 5.31
C VAL A 93 6.77 -2.54 6.19
N HIS A 94 6.22 -3.65 5.71
CA HIS A 94 6.27 -4.93 6.41
C HIS A 94 7.71 -5.41 6.62
N GLN A 95 8.58 -5.31 5.62
CA GLN A 95 9.97 -5.75 5.71
C GLN A 95 10.80 -4.87 6.66
N VAL A 96 10.59 -3.56 6.64
CA VAL A 96 11.26 -2.62 7.56
C VAL A 96 10.81 -2.88 9.00
N TRP A 97 9.52 -3.14 9.20
CA TRP A 97 8.95 -3.34 10.53
C TRP A 97 9.22 -4.74 11.12
N GLN A 98 9.18 -5.79 10.30
CA GLN A 98 9.41 -7.18 10.74
C GLN A 98 10.87 -7.63 10.67
N LYS A 99 11.81 -6.81 10.18
CA LYS A 99 13.23 -7.13 10.31
C LYS A 99 13.60 -7.11 11.79
N ASP A 100 13.64 -8.31 12.35
CA ASP A 100 14.10 -8.60 13.70
C ASP A 100 15.43 -7.87 14.00
N PRO A 101 15.60 -7.26 15.18
CA PRO A 101 16.89 -6.73 15.65
C PRO A 101 17.93 -7.83 15.92
N THR A 102 17.82 -9.04 15.35
CA THR A 102 18.94 -9.98 15.24
C THR A 102 20.00 -9.49 14.25
N TYR A 103 20.35 -8.20 14.31
CA TYR A 103 21.73 -7.79 14.17
C TYR A 103 22.47 -8.29 15.43
N ASN A 104 22.74 -9.59 15.45
CA ASN A 104 23.63 -10.20 16.41
C ASN A 104 25.00 -9.56 16.21
N GLY A 105 25.40 -8.70 17.15
CA GLY A 105 26.75 -8.22 17.24
C GLY A 105 27.69 -9.40 17.49
N ASN A 106 28.28 -9.93 16.42
CA ASN A 106 29.52 -10.66 16.54
C ASN A 106 30.64 -9.75 16.06
N ALA A 107 31.19 -9.02 17.02
CA ALA A 107 32.60 -8.69 17.01
C ALA A 107 33.40 -9.98 16.76
N SER A 108 34.26 -9.95 15.75
CA SER A 108 35.51 -10.69 15.67
C SER A 108 36.43 -9.92 14.73
#